data_AF-A0A0J7K9W2-F1
#
_entry.id   AF-A0A0J7K9W2-F1
#
_cell.length_a   1.000
_cell.length_b   1.000
_cell.length_c   1.000
_cell.angle_alpha   90.00
_cell.angle_beta   90.00
_cell.angle_gamma   90.00
#
_symmetry.space_group_name_H-M   'P 1'
#
loop_
_entity.id
_entity.type
_entity.pdbx_description
1 polymer ?
#
loop_
_entity_poly.entity_id
_entity_poly.type
_entity_poly.pdbx_seq_one_letter_code
_entity_poly.pdbx_strand_id
1 'polypeptide(L)'
;MACSAILLMGCQANSIAHTNHNERTIQAKTAFQVLSKRYQQLKTEETKVASFECPSVKRTDDKAQKAVSHLQANAVHPHEGQSVLHIPTHLDIENAEEDLDALSAAIEECQGYPKAQTQDLSKETL
;
A
#
# COMPACT_ATOMS: atom_id res chain seq x y z
N MET A 1 8.79 -26.68 0.78
CA MET A 1 7.97 -25.50 0.45
C MET A 1 8.14 -24.52 1.60
N ALA A 2 8.92 -23.47 1.40
CA ALA A 2 9.14 -22.47 2.45
C ALA A 2 8.01 -21.46 2.37
N CYS A 3 7.03 -21.56 3.28
CA CYS A 3 6.07 -20.49 3.50
C CYS A 3 6.85 -19.26 3.95
N SER A 4 6.98 -18.26 3.08
CA SER A 4 7.40 -16.93 3.48
C SER A 4 6.29 -16.35 4.35
N ALA A 5 6.34 -16.66 5.64
CA ALA A 5 5.68 -15.88 6.67
C ALA A 5 6.36 -14.51 6.66
N ILE A 6 5.86 -13.60 5.82
CA ILE A 6 6.22 -12.19 5.87
C ILE A 6 5.59 -11.70 7.18
N LEU A 7 6.40 -11.73 8.24
CA LEU A 7 6.12 -11.02 9.48
C LEU A 7 6.08 -9.53 9.14
N LEU A 8 4.92 -9.04 8.68
CA LEU A 8 4.54 -7.62 8.67
C LEU A 8 4.31 -7.18 10.13
N MET A 9 5.32 -7.34 10.98
CA MET A 9 5.26 -6.81 12.34
C MET A 9 5.43 -5.29 12.27
N GLY A 10 4.31 -4.58 12.34
CA GLY A 10 4.21 -3.35 13.13
C GLY A 10 4.50 -2.03 12.42
N CYS A 11 4.19 -1.88 11.14
CA CYS A 11 4.20 -0.57 10.48
C CYS A 11 2.78 -0.03 10.28
N GLN A 12 1.99 0.01 11.36
CA GLN A 12 0.78 0.86 11.38
C GLN A 12 1.21 2.30 11.62
N ALA A 13 0.59 3.22 10.89
CA ALA A 13 0.72 4.63 11.13
C ALA A 13 0.02 4.97 12.46
N ASN A 14 0.64 5.86 13.25
CA ASN A 14 -0.03 6.36 14.44
C ASN A 14 -1.23 7.22 14.05
N SER A 15 -2.32 7.14 14.82
CA SER A 15 -3.47 8.03 14.65
C SER A 15 -3.08 9.49 14.91
N ILE A 16 -3.67 10.42 14.14
CA ILE A 16 -3.48 11.85 14.36
C ILE A 16 -4.43 12.28 15.48
N ALA A 17 -3.87 12.66 16.63
CA ALA A 17 -4.65 13.21 17.73
C ALA A 17 -5.15 14.62 17.38
N HIS A 18 -6.30 15.02 17.93
CA HIS A 18 -6.80 16.40 17.78
C HIS A 18 -5.92 17.38 18.60
N THR A 19 -4.84 17.83 17.97
CA THR A 19 -3.84 18.74 18.55
C THR A 19 -3.75 20.05 17.76
N ASN A 20 -2.83 20.94 18.14
CA ASN A 20 -2.55 22.16 17.37
C ASN A 20 -2.04 21.83 15.95
N HIS A 21 -2.11 22.82 15.05
CA HIS A 21 -1.76 22.65 13.63
C HIS A 21 -0.36 22.05 13.43
N ASN A 22 0.65 22.51 14.20
CA ASN A 22 2.02 22.01 14.06
C ASN A 22 2.14 20.54 14.44
N GLU A 23 1.53 20.13 15.55
CA GLU A 23 1.53 18.73 15.99
C GLU A 23 0.81 17.82 14.99
N ARG A 24 -0.34 18.25 14.45
CA ARG A 24 -1.04 17.51 13.39
C ARG A 24 -0.19 17.35 12.14
N THR A 25 0.52 18.39 11.71
CA THR A 25 1.43 18.34 10.57
C THR A 25 2.57 17.34 10.79
N ILE A 26 3.18 17.34 11.98
CA ILE A 26 4.25 16.39 12.34
C ILE A 26 3.72 14.95 12.34
N GLN A 27 2.56 14.72 12.95
CA GLN A 27 1.92 13.40 13.01
C GLN A 27 1.57 12.89 11.60
N ALA A 28 0.93 13.72 10.77
CA ALA A 28 0.60 13.39 9.39
C ALA A 28 1.84 13.06 8.56
N LYS A 29 2.91 13.85 8.69
CA LYS A 29 4.18 13.58 8.03
C LYS A 29 4.80 12.26 8.46
N THR A 30 4.73 11.94 9.75
CA THR A 30 5.25 10.68 10.31
C THR A 30 4.45 9.49 9.80
N ALA A 31 3.11 9.57 9.86
CA ALA A 31 2.20 8.57 9.31
C ALA A 31 2.47 8.32 7.82
N PHE A 32 2.55 9.39 7.01
CA PHE A 32 2.90 9.30 5.59
C PHE A 32 4.24 8.59 5.36
N GLN A 33 5.29 8.90 6.13
CA GLN A 33 6.58 8.23 5.98
C GLN A 33 6.50 6.72 6.25
N VAL A 34 5.69 6.30 7.23
CA VAL A 34 5.46 4.87 7.53
C VAL A 34 4.73 4.21 6.36
N LEU A 35 3.61 4.79 5.91
CA LEU A 35 2.79 4.24 4.83
C LEU A 35 3.55 4.21 3.50
N SER A 36 4.35 5.25 3.21
CA SER A 36 5.19 5.29 2.01
C SER A 36 6.24 4.18 2.02
N LYS A 37 6.91 3.94 3.16
CA LYS A 37 7.85 2.81 3.29
C LYS A 37 7.15 1.47 3.10
N ARG A 38 5.98 1.29 3.73
CA ARG A 38 5.17 0.07 3.60
C ARG A 38 4.77 -0.18 2.14
N TYR A 39 4.32 0.86 1.43
CA TYR A 39 4.00 0.77 0.01
C TYR A 39 5.22 0.34 -0.83
N GLN A 40 6.40 0.91 -0.60
CA GLN A 40 7.63 0.49 -1.31
C GLN A 40 8.00 -0.98 -1.04
N GLN A 41 7.75 -1.47 0.17
CA GLN A 41 7.91 -2.90 0.48
C GLN A 41 6.93 -3.76 -0.32
N LEU A 42 5.65 -3.38 -0.36
CA LEU A 42 4.64 -4.08 -1.16
C LEU A 42 4.96 -4.06 -2.66
N LYS A 43 5.48 -2.95 -3.20
CA LYS A 43 5.97 -2.89 -4.59
C LYS A 43 7.10 -3.88 -4.85
N THR A 44 7.99 -4.08 -3.87
CA THR A 44 9.05 -5.08 -3.97
C THR A 44 8.47 -6.50 -4.00
N GLU A 45 7.48 -6.78 -3.14
CA GLU A 45 6.79 -8.08 -3.14
C GLU A 45 5.96 -8.33 -4.41
N GLU A 46 5.32 -7.31 -4.96
CA GLU A 46 4.60 -7.37 -6.23
C GLU A 46 5.51 -7.83 -7.38
N THR A 47 6.78 -7.41 -7.42
CA THR A 47 7.70 -7.86 -8.47
C THR A 47 7.90 -9.38 -8.48
N LYS A 48 7.75 -10.06 -7.33
CA LYS A 48 7.88 -11.52 -7.23
C LYS A 48 6.70 -12.25 -7.86
N VAL A 49 5.56 -11.58 -8.01
CA VAL A 49 4.32 -12.14 -8.59
C VAL A 49 3.95 -11.56 -9.95
N ALA A 50 4.74 -10.62 -10.47
CA ALA A 50 4.46 -9.94 -11.73
C ALA A 50 4.28 -10.90 -12.92
N SER A 51 4.99 -12.04 -12.91
CA SER A 51 4.89 -13.07 -13.95
C SER A 51 3.62 -13.93 -13.89
N PHE A 52 2.83 -13.83 -12.82
CA PHE A 52 1.57 -14.59 -12.66
C PHE A 52 0.34 -13.88 -13.24
N GLU A 53 0.51 -12.67 -13.79
CA GLU A 53 -0.55 -11.88 -14.43
C GLU A 53 -1.83 -11.76 -13.59
N CYS A 54 -1.70 -11.31 -12.33
CA CYS A 54 -2.82 -11.14 -11.40
C CYS A 54 -3.49 -9.76 -11.54
N PRO A 55 -4.70 -9.65 -12.14
CA PRO A 55 -5.35 -8.36 -12.35
C PRO A 55 -5.82 -7.70 -11.04
N SER A 56 -6.10 -8.51 -10.01
CA SER A 56 -6.46 -8.04 -8.67
C SER A 56 -5.35 -7.18 -8.06
N VAL A 57 -4.10 -7.65 -8.14
CA VAL A 57 -2.90 -6.95 -7.65
C VAL A 57 -2.74 -5.59 -8.33
N LYS A 58 -2.87 -5.53 -9.65
CA LYS A 58 -2.77 -4.26 -10.39
C LYS A 58 -3.83 -3.25 -9.94
N ARG A 59 -5.08 -3.70 -9.75
CA ARG A 59 -6.18 -2.82 -9.34
C ARG A 59 -5.99 -2.28 -7.92
N THR A 60 -5.52 -3.11 -7.00
CA THR A 60 -5.26 -2.69 -5.61
C THR A 60 -4.01 -1.82 -5.53
N ASP A 61 -2.98 -2.06 -6.34
CA ASP A 61 -1.80 -1.22 -6.46
C ASP A 61 -2.17 0.21 -6.91
N ASP A 62 -2.96 0.34 -7.98
CA ASP A 62 -3.44 1.65 -8.47
C ASP A 62 -4.20 2.45 -7.39
N LYS A 63 -4.94 1.77 -6.50
CA LYS A 63 -5.64 2.41 -5.38
C LYS A 63 -4.67 2.85 -4.29
N ALA A 64 -3.82 1.93 -3.83
CA ALA A 64 -2.80 2.21 -2.82
C ALA A 64 -1.87 3.36 -3.26
N GLN A 65 -1.47 3.38 -4.55
CA GLN A 65 -0.68 4.46 -5.13
C GLN A 65 -1.38 5.81 -5.03
N LYS A 66 -2.67 5.87 -5.36
CA LYS A 66 -3.47 7.10 -5.27
C LYS A 66 -3.60 7.58 -3.84
N ALA A 67 -3.85 6.68 -2.90
CA ALA A 67 -3.95 7.02 -1.48
C ALA A 67 -2.62 7.60 -0.95
N VAL A 68 -1.49 6.92 -1.19
CA VAL A 68 -0.16 7.38 -0.77
C VAL A 68 0.22 8.70 -1.45
N SER A 69 -0.09 8.86 -2.74
CA SER A 69 0.19 10.10 -3.48
C SER A 69 -0.65 11.27 -2.99
N HIS A 70 -1.92 11.03 -2.61
CA HIS A 70 -2.78 12.03 -1.98
C HIS A 70 -2.20 12.48 -0.63
N LEU A 71 -1.79 11.54 0.21
CA LEU A 71 -1.13 11.85 1.49
C LEU A 71 0.18 12.65 1.27
N GLN A 72 0.97 12.32 0.25
CA GLN A 72 2.21 13.04 -0.07
C GLN A 72 1.94 14.50 -0.44
N ALA A 73 0.96 14.74 -1.33
CA ALA A 73 0.59 16.09 -1.76
C ALA A 73 0.17 16.98 -0.58
N ASN A 74 -0.52 16.38 0.40
CA ASN A 74 -1.02 17.07 1.59
C ASN A 74 0.01 17.15 2.74
N ALA A 75 1.07 16.34 2.74
CA ALA A 75 2.10 16.31 3.79
C ALA A 75 3.38 17.12 3.46
N VAL A 76 3.69 17.36 2.19
CA VAL A 76 4.97 17.96 1.74
C VAL A 76 4.91 19.49 1.62
N HIS A 77 3.70 20.07 1.58
CA HIS A 77 3.53 21.50 1.29
C HIS A 77 2.66 22.29 2.30
N PRO A 78 2.92 22.23 3.61
CA PRO A 78 2.36 23.22 4.54
C PRO A 78 2.97 24.60 4.24
N HIS A 79 2.27 25.43 3.47
CA HIS A 79 2.62 26.84 3.28
C HIS A 79 2.02 27.67 4.43
N GLU A 80 2.67 28.76 4.85
CA GLU A 80 2.05 29.69 5.81
C GLU A 80 0.67 30.14 5.31
N GLY A 81 -0.36 29.95 6.13
CA GLY A 81 -1.76 30.27 5.80
C GLY A 81 -2.58 29.11 5.18
N GLN A 82 -2.01 27.92 5.00
CA GLN A 82 -2.78 26.77 4.52
C GLN A 82 -3.79 26.30 5.57
N SER A 83 -5.07 26.18 5.18
CA SER A 83 -6.13 25.73 6.08
C SER A 83 -5.83 24.35 6.63
N VAL A 84 -6.18 24.10 7.90
CA VAL A 84 -6.10 22.81 8.61
C VAL A 84 -6.74 21.65 7.82
N LEU A 85 -7.63 21.96 6.87
CA LEU A 85 -8.24 21.02 5.93
C LEU A 85 -7.27 20.39 4.92
N HIS A 86 -6.04 20.92 4.79
CA HIS A 86 -5.03 20.42 3.86
C HIS A 86 -3.99 19.52 4.54
N ILE A 87 -4.09 19.31 5.85
CA ILE A 87 -3.32 18.28 6.55
C ILE A 87 -4.14 16.99 6.44
N PRO A 88 -3.52 15.84 6.07
CA PRO A 88 -4.18 14.55 6.13
C PRO A 88 -4.91 14.35 7.46
N THR A 89 -6.15 13.89 7.38
CA THR A 89 -6.95 13.53 8.53
C THR A 89 -6.60 12.12 8.99
N HIS A 90 -7.09 11.76 10.18
CA HIS A 90 -7.02 10.38 10.65
C HIS A 90 -7.69 9.41 9.67
N LEU A 91 -8.85 9.79 9.12
CA LEU A 91 -9.58 8.98 8.15
C LEU A 91 -8.80 8.80 6.84
N ASP A 92 -8.09 9.83 6.38
CA ASP A 92 -7.24 9.70 5.17
C ASP A 92 -6.11 8.68 5.38
N ILE A 93 -5.57 8.61 6.60
CA ILE A 93 -4.54 7.63 6.98
C ILE A 93 -5.13 6.23 7.07
N GLU A 94 -6.27 6.05 7.75
CA GLU A 94 -6.95 4.75 7.87
C GLU A 94 -7.32 4.19 6.49
N ASN A 95 -7.89 5.01 5.62
CA ASN A 95 -8.22 4.59 4.25
C ASN A 95 -6.96 4.14 3.47
N ALA A 96 -5.84 4.84 3.64
CA ALA A 96 -4.58 4.45 3.01
C ALA A 96 -4.01 3.15 3.62
N GLU A 97 -4.19 2.91 4.92
CA GLU A 97 -3.84 1.64 5.56
C GLU A 97 -4.66 0.48 5.01
N GLU A 98 -5.98 0.65 4.90
CA GLU A 98 -6.89 -0.35 4.32
C GLU A 98 -6.55 -0.67 2.87
N ASP A 99 -6.23 0.34 2.04
CA ASP A 99 -5.82 0.13 0.66
C ASP A 99 -4.48 -0.64 0.57
N LEU A 100 -3.54 -0.40 1.50
CA LEU A 100 -2.28 -1.14 1.58
C LEU A 100 -2.47 -2.57 2.11
N ASP A 101 -3.39 -2.78 3.06
CA ASP A 101 -3.79 -4.11 3.53
C ASP A 101 -4.41 -4.92 2.38
N ALA A 102 -5.29 -4.30 1.59
CA ALA A 102 -5.90 -4.91 0.42
C ALA A 102 -4.86 -5.27 -0.67
N LEU A 103 -3.85 -4.41 -0.89
CA LEU A 103 -2.73 -4.74 -1.78
C LEU A 103 -1.92 -5.94 -1.26
N SER A 104 -1.60 -5.96 0.04
CA SER A 104 -0.90 -7.08 0.67
C SER A 104 -1.66 -8.39 0.48
N ALA A 105 -2.96 -8.40 0.78
CA ALA A 105 -3.82 -9.57 0.62
C ALA A 105 -3.90 -10.03 -0.84
N ALA A 106 -4.01 -9.10 -1.79
CA ALA A 106 -4.03 -9.43 -3.22
C ALA A 106 -2.70 -10.07 -3.70
N ILE A 107 -1.56 -9.60 -3.19
CA ILE A 107 -0.24 -10.19 -3.48
C ILE A 107 -0.18 -11.60 -2.90
N GLU A 108 -0.59 -11.81 -1.66
CA GLU A 108 -0.62 -13.13 -1.02
C GLU A 108 -1.55 -14.12 -1.76
N GLU A 109 -2.75 -13.68 -2.14
CA GLU A 109 -3.68 -14.49 -2.92
C GLU A 109 -3.09 -14.89 -4.27
N CYS A 110 -2.43 -13.95 -4.95
CA CYS A 110 -1.73 -14.20 -6.21
C CYS A 110 -0.58 -15.22 -6.05
N GLN A 111 0.14 -15.21 -4.92
CA GLN A 111 1.17 -16.21 -4.60
C GLN A 111 0.57 -17.59 -4.27
N GLY A 112 -0.60 -17.62 -3.64
CA GLY A 112 -1.29 -18.87 -3.27
C GLY A 112 -2.01 -19.55 -4.44
N TYR A 113 -2.45 -18.76 -5.43
CA TYR A 113 -3.08 -19.22 -6.67
C TYR A 113 -2.37 -18.62 -7.88
N PRO A 114 -1.08 -18.97 -8.13
CA PRO A 114 -0.48 -18.59 -9.39
C PRO A 114 -1.35 -19.25 -10.45
N LYS A 115 -1.98 -18.47 -11.34
CA LYS A 115 -2.61 -19.04 -12.52
C LYS A 115 -1.51 -19.85 -13.19
N ALA A 116 -1.55 -21.17 -13.03
CA ALA A 116 -0.61 -22.06 -13.67
C ALA A 116 -0.62 -21.62 -15.14
N GLN A 117 0.55 -21.25 -15.66
CA GLN A 117 0.73 -21.12 -17.09
C GLN A 117 0.34 -22.47 -17.68
N THR A 118 -0.94 -22.63 -18.02
CA THR A 118 -1.42 -23.68 -18.91
C THR A 118 -1.12 -23.18 -20.31
N GLN A 119 0.17 -23.02 -20.59
CA GLN A 119 0.67 -23.10 -21.94
C GLN A 119 1.31 -24.49 -22.08
N ASP A 120 0.50 -25.34 -22.72
CA ASP A 120 0.91 -26.46 -23.56
C ASP A 120 1.33 -27.79 -22.88
N LEU A 121 0.34 -28.55 -22.45
CA LEU A 121 0.41 -30.03 -22.37
C LEU A 121 -0.33 -30.68 -23.56
N SER A 122 -0.48 -29.98 -24.69
CA SER A 122 -1.13 -30.52 -25.89
C SER A 122 -0.14 -30.94 -26.99
N LYS A 123 1.02 -31.48 -26.59
CA LYS A 123 1.91 -32.22 -27.50
C LYS A 123 2.30 -33.57 -26.92
N GLU A 124 1.29 -34.40 -26.68
CA GLU A 124 1.49 -35.85 -26.70
C GLU A 124 0.18 -36.55 -27.09
N THR A 125 -0.14 -36.59 -28.39
CA THR A 125 -0.67 -37.82 -29.02
C THR A 125 -0.61 -37.74 -30.55
N LEU A 126 -0.10 -38.83 -31.13
CA LEU A 126 0.01 -39.26 -32.54
C LEU A 126 1.30 -38.89 -33.27
#